data_AF-A0A370NH54-F1
#
_entry.id   AF-A0A370NH54-F1
#
_cell.length_a   1.000
_cell.length_b   1.000
_cell.length_c   1.000
_cell.angle_alpha   90.00
_cell.angle_beta   90.00
_cell.angle_gamma   90.00
#
_symmetry.space_group_name_H-M   'P 1'
#
loop_
_entity.id
_entity.type
_entity.pdbx_description
1 polymer ?
#
loop_
_entity_poly.entity_id
_entity_poly.type
_entity_poly.pdbx_seq_one_letter_code
_entity_poly.pdbx_strand_id
1 'polypeptide(L)'
;MNLEIAKVLKRLHYPLGVMLTCVRWYVAYPLSLRQLEEMMAERGISVDHSTVHRWALKLLPALHKVFRRRKRPVGKSWRTDETYILVRGQWKNLYRAVDRAGNTIDFLLRAQRDKAAARRFFEKAVDHNGEPDSVTIDGSPANLAALHDINAERETPIVIRQAKYLNNIVETGGAAASAAQQFYSLAA
;
A
#
# COMPACT_ATOMS: atom_id res chain seq x y z
N MET A 1 3.95 -10.76 -21.61
CA MET A 1 3.79 -9.34 -21.23
C MET A 1 2.29 -9.03 -21.15
N ASN A 2 1.77 -8.42 -20.08
CA ASN A 2 0.33 -8.12 -19.95
C ASN A 2 -0.10 -7.11 -21.04
N LEU A 3 -1.23 -7.34 -21.72
CA LEU A 3 -1.77 -6.44 -22.76
C LEU A 3 -2.01 -5.01 -22.29
N GLU A 4 -2.46 -4.82 -21.04
CA GLU A 4 -2.67 -3.49 -20.47
C GLU A 4 -1.34 -2.73 -20.29
N ILE A 5 -0.29 -3.46 -19.89
CA ILE A 5 1.06 -2.90 -19.80
C ILE A 5 1.58 -2.60 -21.21
N ALA A 6 1.45 -3.53 -22.16
CA ALA A 6 1.93 -3.35 -23.54
C ALA A 6 1.34 -2.13 -24.25
N LYS A 7 0.05 -1.81 -24.01
CA LYS A 7 -0.62 -0.61 -24.57
C LYS A 7 -0.04 0.69 -24.03
N VAL A 8 0.24 0.76 -22.73
CA VAL A 8 0.87 1.93 -22.11
C VAL A 8 2.28 2.14 -22.69
N LEU A 9 3.05 1.05 -22.81
CA LEU A 9 4.44 1.06 -23.24
C LEU A 9 4.64 1.46 -24.70
N LYS A 10 3.69 1.16 -25.61
CA LYS A 10 3.78 1.56 -27.03
C LYS A 10 3.87 3.08 -27.26
N ARG A 11 3.52 3.91 -26.28
CA ARG A 11 3.47 5.38 -26.40
C ARG A 11 4.61 6.11 -25.70
N LEU A 12 5.68 5.40 -25.35
CA LEU A 12 6.76 5.94 -24.52
C LEU A 12 8.09 5.87 -25.28
N HIS A 13 8.76 7.01 -25.45
CA HIS A 13 10.00 7.16 -26.22
C HIS A 13 11.25 6.60 -25.52
N TYR A 14 11.12 6.14 -24.27
CA TYR A 14 12.24 5.64 -23.47
C TYR A 14 12.19 4.12 -23.37
N PRO A 15 13.36 3.44 -23.28
CA PRO A 15 13.39 2.00 -23.06
C PRO A 15 12.63 1.62 -21.79
N LEU A 16 11.84 0.54 -21.87
CA LEU A 16 11.02 0.05 -20.76
C LEU A 16 11.81 -0.12 -19.46
N GLY A 17 13.04 -0.64 -19.56
CA GLY A 17 13.90 -0.88 -18.40
C GLY A 17 14.22 0.40 -17.62
N VAL A 18 14.47 1.52 -18.32
CA VAL A 18 14.74 2.83 -17.70
C VAL A 18 13.50 3.31 -16.94
N MET A 19 12.36 3.23 -17.61
CA MET A 19 11.07 3.65 -17.05
C MET A 19 10.70 2.87 -15.79
N LEU A 20 10.78 1.53 -15.85
CA LEU A 20 10.48 0.66 -14.73
C LEU A 20 11.48 0.86 -13.59
N THR A 21 12.74 1.12 -13.88
CA THR A 21 13.76 1.41 -12.86
C THR A 21 13.43 2.69 -12.12
N CYS A 22 13.13 3.77 -12.84
CA CYS A 22 12.75 5.06 -12.23
C CYS A 22 11.49 4.91 -11.38
N VAL A 23 10.44 4.27 -11.92
CA VAL A 23 9.17 4.06 -11.18
C VAL A 23 9.38 3.17 -9.95
N ARG A 24 10.17 2.09 -10.07
CA ARG A 24 10.52 1.23 -8.92
C ARG A 24 11.24 2.03 -7.85
N TRP A 25 12.26 2.80 -8.23
CA TRP A 25 13.04 3.59 -7.27
C TRP A 25 12.22 4.68 -6.61
N TYR A 26 11.34 5.31 -7.40
CA TYR A 26 10.40 6.29 -6.86
C TYR A 26 9.55 5.69 -5.74
N VAL A 27 9.05 4.46 -5.87
CA VAL A 27 8.19 3.84 -4.84
C VAL A 27 8.91 3.06 -3.75
N ALA A 28 10.15 2.62 -3.99
CA ALA A 28 10.88 1.75 -3.07
C ALA A 28 11.77 2.52 -2.10
N TYR A 29 12.14 3.75 -2.44
CA TYR A 29 13.07 4.57 -1.68
C TYR A 29 12.49 5.96 -1.43
N PRO A 30 12.93 6.66 -0.37
CA PRO A 30 12.52 8.03 -0.08
C PRO A 30 13.22 9.03 -1.02
N LEU A 31 13.09 8.82 -2.33
CA LEU A 31 13.66 9.66 -3.37
C LEU A 31 12.60 10.62 -3.92
N SER A 32 13.02 11.87 -4.12
CA SER A 32 12.27 12.85 -4.90
C SER A 32 12.42 12.57 -6.40
N LEU A 33 11.48 13.09 -7.20
CA LEU A 33 11.56 12.97 -8.66
C LEU A 33 12.78 13.71 -9.24
N ARG A 34 13.25 14.78 -8.58
CA ARG A 34 14.45 15.52 -8.97
C ARG A 34 15.72 14.72 -8.73
N GLN A 35 15.81 14.04 -7.59
CA GLN A 35 16.91 13.09 -7.34
C GLN A 35 16.93 11.98 -8.39
N LEU A 36 15.78 11.47 -8.82
CA LEU A 36 15.74 10.48 -9.91
C LEU A 36 16.23 11.05 -11.25
N GLU A 37 15.89 12.29 -11.56
CA GLU A 37 16.41 13.00 -12.73
C GLU A 37 17.96 13.14 -12.67
N GLU A 38 18.50 13.60 -11.53
CA GLU A 38 19.94 13.70 -11.30
C GLU A 38 20.65 12.33 -11.44
N MET A 39 20.10 11.29 -10.81
CA MET A 39 20.63 9.93 -10.89
C MET A 39 20.58 9.33 -12.30
N MET A 40 19.62 9.75 -13.14
CA MET A 40 19.58 9.33 -14.54
C MET A 40 20.58 10.13 -15.39
N ALA A 41 20.78 11.41 -15.09
CA ALA A 41 21.78 12.24 -15.75
C ALA A 41 23.21 11.71 -15.52
N GLU A 42 23.54 11.27 -14.30
CA GLU A 42 24.81 10.59 -13.98
C GLU A 42 25.05 9.32 -14.83
N ARG A 43 23.98 8.71 -15.35
CA ARG A 43 24.02 7.53 -16.21
C ARG A 43 23.96 7.85 -17.70
N GLY A 44 24.07 9.13 -18.07
CA GLY A 44 23.98 9.59 -19.45
C GLY A 44 22.55 9.56 -20.02
N ILE A 45 21.53 9.47 -19.17
CA ILE A 45 20.11 9.44 -19.58
C ILE A 45 19.48 10.78 -19.22
N SER A 46 19.24 11.62 -20.24
CA SER A 46 18.49 12.87 -20.05
C SER A 46 17.00 12.57 -19.91
N VAL A 47 16.44 12.80 -18.72
CA VAL A 47 15.00 12.66 -18.45
C VAL A 47 14.56 13.68 -17.40
N ASP A 48 13.53 14.45 -17.72
CA ASP A 48 12.96 15.43 -16.79
C ASP A 48 12.10 14.75 -15.70
N HIS A 49 12.15 15.25 -14.47
CA HIS A 49 11.38 14.75 -13.33
C HIS A 49 9.87 14.65 -13.59
N SER A 50 9.28 15.55 -14.39
CA SER A 50 7.86 15.48 -14.79
C SER A 50 7.57 14.30 -15.72
N THR A 51 8.57 13.84 -16.47
CA THR A 51 8.47 12.64 -17.31
C THR A 51 8.43 11.39 -16.44
N VAL A 52 9.30 11.31 -15.43
CA VAL A 52 9.25 10.23 -14.42
C VAL A 52 7.90 10.22 -13.69
N HIS A 53 7.39 11.39 -13.31
CA HIS A 53 6.06 11.53 -12.71
C HIS A 53 4.95 10.96 -13.60
N ARG A 54 4.93 11.34 -14.89
CA ARG A 54 3.96 10.82 -15.87
C ARG A 54 4.07 9.31 -16.05
N TRP A 55 5.27 8.74 -15.97
CA TRP A 55 5.45 7.29 -15.99
C TRP A 55 4.86 6.64 -14.74
N ALA A 56 5.12 7.19 -13.56
CA ALA A 56 4.59 6.67 -12.31
C ALA A 56 3.05 6.66 -12.32
N LEU A 57 2.41 7.77 -12.75
CA LEU A 57 0.96 7.87 -12.90
C LEU A 57 0.36 6.78 -13.81
N LYS A 58 1.05 6.45 -14.90
CA LYS A 58 0.56 5.45 -15.88
C LYS A 58 0.88 4.01 -15.47
N LEU A 59 2.09 3.77 -14.97
CA LEU A 59 2.61 2.43 -14.73
C LEU A 59 2.18 1.87 -13.38
N LEU A 60 2.13 2.68 -12.32
CA LEU A 60 1.82 2.17 -10.97
C LEU A 60 0.44 1.52 -10.88
N PRO A 61 -0.66 2.09 -11.44
CA PRO A 61 -1.96 1.40 -11.42
C PRO A 61 -1.94 0.06 -12.17
N ALA A 62 -1.27 0.02 -13.34
CA ALA A 62 -1.14 -1.20 -14.13
C ALA A 62 -0.31 -2.27 -13.41
N LEU A 63 0.80 -1.86 -12.80
CA LEU A 63 1.66 -2.73 -11.98
C LEU A 63 0.92 -3.23 -10.75
N HIS A 64 0.20 -2.37 -10.05
CA HIS A 64 -0.60 -2.74 -8.88
C HIS A 64 -1.63 -3.83 -9.24
N LYS A 65 -2.34 -3.70 -10.37
CA LYS A 65 -3.28 -4.73 -10.85
C LYS A 65 -2.60 -6.07 -11.13
N VAL A 66 -1.39 -6.05 -11.70
CA VAL A 66 -0.60 -7.27 -11.96
C VAL A 66 -0.06 -7.89 -10.68
N PHE A 67 0.53 -7.09 -9.80
CA PHE A 67 1.08 -7.55 -8.53
C PHE A 67 0.00 -8.12 -7.63
N ARG A 68 -1.21 -7.54 -7.64
CA ARG A 68 -2.35 -8.09 -6.92
C ARG A 68 -2.70 -9.51 -7.38
N ARG A 69 -2.73 -9.77 -8.69
CA ARG A 69 -3.02 -11.12 -9.25
C ARG A 69 -1.92 -12.14 -8.97
N ARG A 70 -0.68 -11.67 -8.74
CA ARG A 70 0.48 -12.52 -8.46
C ARG A 70 0.81 -12.58 -6.98
N LYS A 71 0.01 -11.91 -6.14
CA LYS A 71 0.23 -11.85 -4.71
C LYS A 71 0.11 -13.26 -4.14
N ARG A 72 1.09 -13.65 -3.33
CA ARG A 72 1.04 -14.92 -2.62
C ARG A 72 -0.07 -14.88 -1.57
N PRO A 73 -0.71 -16.02 -1.26
CA PRO A 73 -1.58 -16.13 -0.11
C PRO A 73 -0.86 -15.66 1.16
N VAL A 74 -1.61 -15.00 2.03
CA VAL A 74 -1.11 -14.44 3.28
C VAL A 74 -1.58 -15.29 4.46
N GLY A 75 -0.87 -15.24 5.57
CA GLY A 75 -1.25 -15.96 6.79
C GLY A 75 -2.56 -15.43 7.39
N LYS A 76 -3.24 -16.27 8.18
CA LYS A 76 -4.52 -15.95 8.86
C LYS A 76 -4.37 -15.19 10.18
N SER A 77 -3.15 -14.90 10.62
CA SER A 77 -2.89 -14.08 11.83
C SER A 77 -2.38 -12.71 11.44
N TRP A 78 -3.24 -11.71 11.55
CA TRP A 78 -3.00 -10.35 11.06
C TRP A 78 -2.59 -9.40 12.18
N ARG A 79 -1.77 -8.41 11.85
CA ARG A 79 -1.39 -7.29 12.70
C ARG A 79 -1.74 -6.01 11.97
N THR A 80 -2.54 -5.18 12.62
CA THR A 80 -3.09 -3.97 12.02
C THR A 80 -2.56 -2.76 12.74
N ASP A 81 -2.24 -1.74 11.95
CA ASP A 81 -1.79 -0.45 12.42
C ASP A 81 -2.47 0.68 11.64
N GLU A 82 -2.57 1.83 12.30
CA GLU A 82 -3.18 3.05 11.80
C GLU A 82 -2.17 4.18 11.99
N THR A 83 -1.75 4.81 10.89
CA THR A 83 -0.80 5.92 10.97
C THR A 83 -1.28 7.12 10.17
N TYR A 84 -0.92 8.31 10.64
CA TYR A 84 -1.20 9.55 9.92
C TYR A 84 -0.12 9.80 8.89
N ILE A 85 -0.53 9.99 7.63
CA ILE A 85 0.37 10.36 6.54
C ILE A 85 -0.08 11.67 5.90
N LEU A 86 0.90 12.47 5.48
CA LEU A 86 0.62 13.71 4.75
C LEU A 86 0.55 13.41 3.24
N VAL A 87 -0.62 13.68 2.64
CA VAL A 87 -0.85 13.49 1.20
C VAL A 87 -1.35 14.81 0.63
N ARG A 88 -0.54 15.41 -0.26
CA ARG A 88 -0.82 16.72 -0.89
C ARG A 88 -1.18 17.82 0.12
N GLY A 89 -0.41 17.90 1.21
CA GLY A 89 -0.65 18.90 2.27
C GLY A 89 -1.83 18.60 3.20
N GLN A 90 -2.51 17.47 3.02
CA GLN A 90 -3.63 17.05 3.89
C GLN A 90 -3.26 15.81 4.68
N TRP A 91 -3.46 15.87 6.00
CA TRP A 91 -3.32 14.69 6.86
C TRP A 91 -4.43 13.69 6.59
N LYS A 92 -4.05 12.44 6.38
CA LYS A 92 -4.96 11.32 6.12
C LYS A 92 -4.55 10.11 6.96
N ASN A 93 -5.53 9.28 7.28
CA ASN A 93 -5.34 8.06 8.04
C ASN A 93 -5.07 6.88 7.11
N LEU A 94 -3.91 6.27 7.26
CA LEU A 94 -3.51 5.06 6.56
C LEU A 94 -3.72 3.85 7.47
N TYR A 95 -4.69 3.02 7.11
CA TYR A 95 -4.86 1.68 7.68
C TYR A 95 -3.96 0.72 6.93
N ARG A 96 -3.25 -0.16 7.65
CA ARG A 96 -2.40 -1.20 7.08
C ARG A 96 -2.44 -2.47 7.90
N ALA A 97 -2.33 -3.61 7.24
CA ALA A 97 -2.18 -4.90 7.91
C ALA A 97 -1.11 -5.77 7.26
N VAL A 98 -0.43 -6.56 8.09
CA VAL A 98 0.54 -7.60 7.68
C VAL A 98 0.23 -8.91 8.38
N ASP A 99 0.62 -10.04 7.79
CA ASP A 99 0.57 -11.33 8.47
C ASP A 99 1.73 -11.51 9.47
N ARG A 100 1.78 -12.66 10.14
CA ARG A 100 2.86 -13.03 11.07
C ARG A 100 4.25 -13.07 10.42
N ALA A 101 4.35 -13.33 9.12
CA ALA A 101 5.60 -13.35 8.38
C ALA A 101 5.98 -11.97 7.81
N GLY A 102 5.16 -10.94 8.07
CA GLY A 102 5.38 -9.58 7.56
C GLY A 102 4.89 -9.36 6.14
N ASN A 103 4.18 -10.32 5.53
CA ASN A 103 3.59 -10.10 4.21
C ASN A 103 2.43 -9.12 4.33
N THR A 104 2.39 -8.10 3.48
CA THR A 104 1.29 -7.13 3.45
C THR A 104 -0.05 -7.83 3.14
N ILE A 105 -1.04 -7.67 4.02
CA ILE A 105 -2.43 -8.05 3.80
C ILE A 105 -3.08 -7.01 2.88
N ASP A 106 -3.21 -5.78 3.36
CA ASP A 106 -3.79 -4.69 2.60
C ASP A 106 -3.50 -3.34 3.25
N PHE A 107 -3.83 -2.27 2.53
CA PHE A 107 -3.82 -0.90 3.01
C PHE A 107 -5.05 -0.13 2.53
N LEU A 108 -5.43 0.90 3.29
CA LEU A 108 -6.52 1.81 2.91
C LEU A 108 -6.26 3.21 3.45
N LEU A 109 -6.26 4.20 2.57
CA LEU A 109 -6.19 5.61 2.95
C LEU A 109 -7.60 6.20 3.08
N ARG A 110 -7.88 6.87 4.20
CA ARG A 110 -9.14 7.59 4.45
C ARG A 110 -8.85 8.96 5.06
N ALA A 111 -9.77 9.90 4.85
CA ALA A 111 -9.67 11.22 5.48
C ALA A 111 -9.86 11.11 7.00
N GLN A 112 -10.90 10.41 7.43
CA GLN A 112 -11.30 10.31 8.84
C GLN A 112 -10.82 9.01 9.48
N ARG A 113 -10.53 9.08 10.79
CA ARG A 113 -10.27 7.94 11.67
C ARG A 113 -11.55 7.61 12.42
N ASP A 114 -12.42 6.83 11.79
CA ASP A 114 -13.70 6.46 12.37
C ASP A 114 -13.97 4.95 12.20
N LYS A 115 -15.01 4.47 12.90
CA LYS A 115 -15.42 3.06 12.86
C LYS A 115 -15.76 2.62 11.42
N ALA A 116 -16.37 3.47 10.62
CA ALA A 116 -16.75 3.15 9.24
C ALA A 116 -15.52 2.99 8.32
N ALA A 117 -14.47 3.77 8.56
CA ALA A 117 -13.18 3.65 7.88
C ALA A 117 -12.48 2.34 8.26
N ALA A 118 -12.43 2.02 9.56
CA ALA A 118 -11.88 0.76 10.05
C ALA A 118 -12.64 -0.46 9.51
N ARG A 119 -13.98 -0.45 9.58
CA ARG A 119 -14.83 -1.54 9.06
C ARG A 119 -14.59 -1.76 7.57
N ARG A 120 -14.61 -0.69 6.77
CA ARG A 120 -14.33 -0.78 5.32
C ARG A 120 -12.92 -1.29 5.02
N PHE A 121 -11.92 -1.00 5.87
CA PHE A 121 -10.58 -1.56 5.73
C PHE A 121 -10.60 -3.08 5.93
N PHE A 122 -11.22 -3.57 7.02
CA PHE A 122 -11.28 -5.00 7.30
C PHE A 122 -12.10 -5.78 6.26
N GLU A 123 -13.26 -5.28 5.84
CA GLU A 123 -14.07 -5.90 4.78
C GLU A 123 -13.29 -6.02 3.48
N LYS A 124 -12.63 -4.93 3.05
CA LYS A 124 -11.75 -4.93 1.87
C LYS A 124 -10.60 -5.92 2.02
N ALA A 125 -9.98 -5.99 3.20
CA ALA A 125 -8.88 -6.90 3.44
C ALA A 125 -9.32 -8.37 3.38
N VAL A 126 -10.49 -8.70 3.94
CA VAL A 126 -11.09 -10.05 3.92
C VAL A 126 -11.49 -10.44 2.50
N ASP A 127 -12.18 -9.57 1.77
CA ASP A 127 -12.57 -9.82 0.37
C ASP A 127 -11.35 -10.17 -0.51
N HIS A 128 -10.23 -9.46 -0.30
CA HIS A 128 -9.02 -9.66 -1.11
C HIS A 128 -8.14 -10.83 -0.67
N ASN A 129 -8.20 -11.26 0.60
CA ASN A 129 -7.18 -12.15 1.18
C ASN A 129 -7.75 -13.37 1.92
N GLY A 130 -9.06 -13.49 2.00
CA GLY A 130 -9.73 -14.50 2.81
C GLY A 130 -9.80 -14.13 4.29
N GLU A 131 -10.38 -15.04 5.07
CA GLU A 131 -10.71 -14.78 6.47
C GLU A 131 -9.52 -15.00 7.42
N PRO A 132 -9.24 -14.06 8.34
CA PRO A 132 -8.27 -14.26 9.40
C PRO A 132 -8.85 -15.08 10.56
N ASP A 133 -7.99 -15.86 11.22
CA ASP A 133 -8.32 -16.50 12.49
C ASP A 133 -8.14 -15.51 13.65
N SER A 134 -7.20 -14.57 13.51
CA SER A 134 -6.91 -13.56 14.55
C SER A 134 -6.46 -12.24 13.96
N VAL A 135 -6.85 -11.14 14.61
CA VAL A 135 -6.39 -9.78 14.29
C VAL A 135 -5.85 -9.14 15.56
N THR A 136 -4.59 -8.69 15.52
CA THR A 136 -3.96 -7.89 16.57
C THR A 136 -4.02 -6.41 16.22
N ILE A 137 -4.44 -5.58 17.18
CA ILE A 137 -4.52 -4.11 17.09
C ILE A 137 -3.75 -3.46 18.26
N ASP A 138 -3.38 -2.18 18.10
CA ASP A 138 -2.59 -1.42 19.07
C ASP A 138 -3.40 -0.80 20.23
N GLY A 139 -4.73 -0.97 20.20
CA GLY A 139 -5.66 -0.33 21.13
C GLY A 139 -6.65 0.65 20.48
N SER A 140 -6.58 0.89 19.16
CA SER A 140 -7.57 1.72 18.44
C SER A 140 -9.03 1.33 18.75
N PRO A 141 -9.83 2.24 19.37
CA PRO A 141 -11.24 1.99 19.64
C PRO A 141 -12.07 1.81 18.37
N ALA A 142 -11.71 2.52 17.29
CA ALA A 142 -12.37 2.40 16.00
C ALA A 142 -12.18 1.01 15.39
N ASN A 143 -10.95 0.47 15.43
CA ASN A 143 -10.68 -0.90 14.99
C ASN A 143 -11.41 -1.93 15.84
N LEU A 144 -11.37 -1.77 17.17
CA LEU A 144 -12.03 -2.68 18.09
C LEU A 144 -13.54 -2.75 17.80
N ALA A 145 -14.19 -1.59 17.72
CA ALA A 145 -15.62 -1.50 17.42
C ALA A 145 -15.96 -2.09 16.04
N ALA A 146 -15.14 -1.82 15.03
CA ALA A 146 -15.34 -2.38 13.69
C ALA A 146 -15.21 -3.92 13.66
N LEU A 147 -14.22 -4.48 14.37
CA LEU A 147 -14.04 -5.93 14.45
C LEU A 147 -15.16 -6.61 15.24
N HIS A 148 -15.69 -5.97 16.28
CA HIS A 148 -16.88 -6.47 16.98
C HIS A 148 -18.12 -6.46 16.09
N ASP A 149 -18.38 -5.38 15.34
CA ASP A 149 -19.49 -5.34 14.38
C ASP A 149 -19.35 -6.45 13.33
N ILE A 150 -18.14 -6.67 12.81
CA ILE A 150 -17.86 -7.75 11.85
C ILE A 150 -18.07 -9.13 12.47
N ASN A 151 -17.65 -9.35 13.72
CA ASN A 151 -17.84 -10.64 14.39
C ASN A 151 -19.32 -10.93 14.71
N ALA A 152 -20.14 -9.90 14.93
CA ALA A 152 -21.58 -10.09 15.14
C ALA A 152 -22.29 -10.66 13.91
N GLU A 153 -21.69 -10.51 12.73
CA GLU A 153 -22.22 -10.99 11.44
C GLU A 153 -21.62 -12.35 11.03
N ARG A 154 -20.83 -13.01 11.90
CA ARG A 154 -20.07 -14.23 11.57
C ARG A 154 -20.41 -15.38 12.49
N GLU A 155 -20.47 -16.59 11.92
CA GLU A 155 -20.59 -17.84 12.68
C GLU A 155 -19.33 -18.15 13.48
N THR A 156 -18.15 -17.97 12.87
CA THR A 156 -16.85 -18.13 13.53
C THR A 156 -16.22 -16.76 13.76
N PRO A 157 -16.17 -16.28 15.01
CA PRO A 157 -15.59 -14.97 15.32
C PRO A 157 -14.08 -14.95 15.10
N ILE A 158 -13.58 -13.83 14.57
CA ILE A 158 -12.16 -13.50 14.53
C ILE A 158 -11.68 -13.26 15.97
N VAL A 159 -10.56 -13.87 16.35
CA VAL A 159 -9.93 -13.60 17.66
C VAL A 159 -9.29 -12.21 17.64
N ILE A 160 -9.88 -11.27 18.38
CA ILE A 160 -9.35 -9.90 18.51
C ILE A 160 -8.31 -9.88 19.64
N ARG A 161 -7.13 -9.31 19.37
CA ARG A 161 -6.04 -9.17 20.37
C ARG A 161 -5.59 -7.73 20.46
N GLN A 162 -5.38 -7.25 21.68
CA GLN A 162 -4.75 -5.95 21.94
C GLN A 162 -3.38 -6.21 22.58
N ALA A 163 -2.31 -6.09 21.81
CA ALA A 163 -0.97 -6.41 22.29
C ALA A 163 0.06 -5.46 21.68
N LYS A 164 0.51 -4.50 22.50
CA LYS A 164 1.43 -3.41 22.13
C LYS A 164 2.66 -3.89 21.34
N TYR A 165 3.28 -4.99 21.75
CA TYR A 165 4.55 -5.46 21.16
C TYR A 165 4.37 -6.35 19.92
N LEU A 166 3.19 -6.91 19.69
CA LEU A 166 2.96 -7.81 18.54
C LEU A 166 2.77 -7.04 17.23
N ASN A 167 2.58 -5.72 17.30
CA ASN A 167 2.43 -4.83 16.15
C ASN A 167 3.75 -4.22 15.64
N ASN A 168 4.88 -4.41 16.35
CA ASN A 168 6.15 -3.85 15.93
C ASN A 168 6.56 -4.25 14.48
N ILE A 169 6.13 -5.42 13.99
CA ILE A 169 6.43 -5.86 12.62
C ILE A 169 5.71 -5.01 11.55
N VAL A 170 4.50 -4.53 11.84
CA VAL A 170 3.80 -3.65 10.90
C VAL A 170 4.41 -2.24 10.94
N GLU A 171 4.88 -1.82 12.12
CA GLU A 171 5.61 -0.56 12.31
C GLU A 171 6.95 -0.54 11.57
N THR A 172 7.72 -1.63 11.65
CA THR A 172 9.06 -1.76 11.05
C THR A 172 9.03 -1.90 9.52
N GLY A 173 7.88 -2.23 8.93
CA GLY A 173 7.69 -2.39 7.47
C GLY A 173 7.66 -1.09 6.66
N GLY A 174 8.58 -0.16 6.91
CA GLY A 174 8.58 1.23 6.40
C GLY A 174 8.42 1.39 4.88
N ALA A 175 8.83 0.40 4.08
CA ALA A 175 8.68 0.42 2.62
C ALA A 175 7.20 0.48 2.17
N ALA A 176 6.28 -0.16 2.90
CA ALA A 176 4.86 -0.16 2.53
C ALA A 176 4.19 1.20 2.80
N ALA A 177 4.59 1.90 3.87
CA ALA A 177 4.07 3.23 4.18
C ALA A 177 4.58 4.29 3.19
N SER A 178 5.87 4.24 2.86
CA SER A 178 6.47 5.13 1.85
C SER A 178 5.86 4.89 0.46
N ALA A 179 5.73 3.62 0.04
CA ALA A 179 5.10 3.27 -1.22
C ALA A 179 3.61 3.67 -1.25
N ALA A 180 2.88 3.52 -0.15
CA ALA A 180 1.48 3.97 -0.07
C ALA A 180 1.39 5.50 -0.17
N GLN A 181 2.24 6.24 0.54
CA GLN A 181 2.26 7.70 0.48
C GLN A 181 2.56 8.21 -0.93
N GLN A 182 3.53 7.62 -1.62
CA GLN A 182 3.87 7.95 -3.01
C GLN A 182 2.80 7.49 -4.01
N PHE A 183 2.17 6.33 -3.78
CA PHE A 183 1.06 5.88 -4.62
C PHE A 183 -0.15 6.80 -4.49
N TYR A 184 -0.53 7.19 -3.26
CA TYR A 184 -1.69 8.05 -3.02
C TYR A 184 -1.43 9.53 -3.33
N SER A 185 -0.19 10.01 -3.24
CA SER A 185 0.15 11.37 -3.70
C SER A 185 -0.02 11.52 -5.22
N LEU A 186 0.20 10.42 -5.96
CA LEU A 186 -0.01 10.36 -7.40
C LEU A 186 -1.48 10.16 -7.80
N ALA A 187 -2.24 9.36 -7.05
CA ALA A 187 -3.61 8.97 -7.42
C ALA A 187 -4.73 9.91 -6.98
N ALA A 188 -4.49 10.83 -6.03
CA ALA A 188 -5.46 11.84 -5.59
C ALA A 188 -5.59 12.99 -6.59
#